data_AF-A0A6V7VID6-F1
#
_entry.id   AF-A0A6V7VID6-F1
#
_cell.length_a   1.000
_cell.length_b   1.000
_cell.length_c   1.000
_cell.angle_alpha   90.00
_cell.angle_beta   90.00
_cell.angle_gamma   90.00
#
_symmetry.space_group_name_H-M   'P 1'
#
loop_
_entity.id
_entity.type
_entity.pdbx_description
1 polymer ?
#
loop_
_entity_poly.entity_id
_entity_poly.type
_entity_poly.pdbx_seq_one_letter_code
_entity_poly.pdbx_strand_id
1 'polypeptide(L)'
;MNTLDDILGERLKDNYNDDFQCADCNNGILCNTEKFIEEKLFCLERSLNDSMFVKGASVCEEQCFVSRDNLTGYVTQGCGSCPTNDTTVCQECKEVYCNEESKVYKHCLTDNNGICKTPFDAPCYLWRTPTNEVKKGCGICPFFTCKECNTHRCNNETELPFYCFGFMASYKECSESICYIAKIEEKIGDKKIQQYHYDCGKCPSDILDLSAYIKTKETTFANKFKNLDMSKMQCAECSNSPACNADTYFEKQMFCWEKDVKKWTPTKGRRVCGESCFIGVDAIEMGKSLYWNEKNQIHGPRYKIHPCNRKFRHIMRCNVNCNYCHIMHRISINNYTK
;
A
#
# COMPACT_ATOMS: atom_id res chain seq x y z
N MET A 1 -38.82 -57.44 11.14
CA MET A 1 -38.49 -56.86 9.82
C MET A 1 -38.96 -55.42 9.89
N ASN A 2 -38.05 -54.47 10.01
CA ASN A 2 -38.41 -53.06 9.88
C ASN A 2 -38.77 -52.82 8.42
N THR A 3 -39.92 -52.20 8.18
CA THR A 3 -40.36 -51.85 6.83
C THR A 3 -39.47 -50.75 6.26
N LEU A 4 -39.47 -50.57 4.93
CA LEU A 4 -38.72 -49.48 4.30
C LEU A 4 -39.15 -48.11 4.87
N ASP A 5 -40.42 -47.99 5.26
CA ASP A 5 -41.01 -46.81 5.90
C ASP A 5 -40.48 -46.61 7.33
N ASP A 6 -40.29 -47.69 8.10
CA ASP A 6 -39.67 -47.62 9.43
C ASP A 6 -38.21 -47.15 9.34
N ILE A 7 -37.48 -47.60 8.31
CA ILE A 7 -36.09 -47.17 8.06
C ILE A 7 -36.03 -45.70 7.59
N LEU A 8 -36.99 -45.25 6.78
CA LEU A 8 -37.10 -43.86 6.35
C LEU A 8 -37.45 -42.94 7.52
N GLY A 9 -38.38 -43.37 8.38
CA GLY A 9 -38.80 -42.67 9.59
C GLY A 9 -37.69 -42.57 10.65
N GLU A 10 -36.82 -43.58 10.77
CA GLU A 10 -35.61 -43.50 11.60
C GLU A 10 -34.55 -42.56 10.98
N ARG A 11 -34.32 -42.62 9.66
CA ARG A 11 -33.39 -41.71 8.96
C ARG A 11 -33.79 -40.24 9.01
N LEU A 12 -35.09 -39.93 9.00
CA LEU A 12 -35.61 -38.57 9.17
C LEU A 12 -35.47 -38.06 10.61
N LYS A 13 -35.39 -38.95 11.60
CA LYS A 13 -35.15 -38.59 13.01
C LYS A 13 -33.66 -38.37 13.30
N ASP A 14 -32.79 -39.10 12.60
CA ASP A 14 -31.33 -39.05 12.81
C ASP A 14 -30.61 -38.00 11.95
N ASN A 15 -31.18 -37.60 10.80
CA ASN A 15 -30.68 -36.48 10.00
C ASN A 15 -31.45 -35.20 10.29
N TYR A 16 -31.07 -34.53 11.37
CA TYR A 16 -31.42 -33.14 11.65
C TYR A 16 -30.60 -32.21 10.71
N ASN A 17 -30.72 -32.42 9.41
CA ASN A 17 -30.09 -31.60 8.38
C ASN A 17 -31.21 -31.01 7.51
N ASP A 18 -31.19 -29.68 7.36
CA ASP A 18 -32.14 -28.78 6.70
C ASP A 18 -32.36 -29.02 5.18
N ASP A 19 -32.37 -30.27 4.71
CA ASP A 19 -32.37 -30.61 3.27
C ASP A 19 -33.65 -31.32 2.79
N PHE A 20 -34.69 -31.44 3.63
CA PHE A 20 -35.97 -32.01 3.23
C PHE A 20 -37.01 -30.92 2.93
N GLN A 21 -37.55 -30.95 1.71
CA GLN A 21 -38.70 -30.12 1.32
C GLN A 21 -39.99 -30.84 1.70
N CYS A 22 -40.91 -30.12 2.32
CA CYS A 22 -42.23 -30.63 2.70
C CYS A 22 -43.32 -29.69 2.19
N ALA A 23 -44.37 -30.28 1.63
CA ALA A 23 -45.54 -29.56 1.16
C ALA A 23 -46.81 -30.23 1.70
N ASP A 24 -47.58 -29.48 2.48
CA ASP A 24 -48.87 -29.96 2.96
C ASP A 24 -49.87 -29.99 1.81
N CYS A 25 -50.39 -31.17 1.52
CA CYS A 25 -51.51 -31.30 0.62
C CYS A 25 -52.83 -31.12 1.37
N ASN A 26 -53.28 -29.87 1.45
CA ASN A 26 -54.45 -29.54 2.25
C ASN A 26 -55.80 -29.78 1.54
N ASN A 27 -55.84 -30.09 0.22
CA ASN A 27 -57.10 -30.07 -0.54
C ASN A 27 -57.23 -31.05 -1.74
N GLY A 28 -56.41 -32.11 -1.86
CA GLY A 28 -56.45 -33.02 -3.02
C GLY A 28 -56.47 -34.51 -2.67
N ILE A 29 -57.25 -35.31 -3.41
CA ILE A 29 -57.11 -36.77 -3.40
C ILE A 29 -55.89 -37.12 -4.29
N LEU A 30 -54.92 -37.91 -3.79
CA LEU A 30 -53.72 -38.36 -4.51
C LEU A 30 -52.76 -37.24 -4.99
N CYS A 31 -52.61 -36.20 -4.18
CA CYS A 31 -51.74 -35.05 -4.45
C CYS A 31 -50.27 -35.23 -4.06
N ASN A 32 -49.92 -36.32 -3.39
CA ASN A 32 -48.56 -36.67 -2.98
C ASN A 32 -47.71 -37.13 -4.19
N THR A 33 -47.59 -36.27 -5.20
CA THR A 33 -46.81 -36.51 -6.41
C THR A 33 -45.53 -35.68 -6.40
N GLU A 34 -44.47 -36.15 -7.05
CA GLU A 34 -43.22 -35.39 -7.24
C GLU A 34 -43.49 -34.02 -7.87
N LYS A 35 -44.30 -34.01 -8.93
CA LYS A 35 -44.76 -32.79 -9.61
C LYS A 35 -45.43 -31.80 -8.65
N PHE A 36 -46.19 -32.27 -7.66
CA PHE A 36 -46.84 -31.37 -6.69
C PHE A 36 -45.82 -30.61 -5.86
N ILE A 37 -44.70 -31.22 -5.48
CA ILE A 37 -43.61 -30.57 -4.74
C ILE A 37 -42.80 -29.64 -5.66
N GLU A 38 -42.46 -30.09 -6.87
CA GLU A 38 -41.69 -29.30 -7.84
C GLU A 38 -42.38 -27.99 -8.26
N GLU A 39 -43.73 -27.97 -8.28
CA GLU A 39 -44.52 -26.77 -8.57
C GLU A 39 -44.65 -25.82 -7.37
N LYS A 40 -44.18 -26.19 -6.18
CA LYS A 40 -44.21 -25.30 -5.01
C LYS A 40 -43.02 -24.36 -4.99
N LEU A 41 -43.28 -23.16 -4.48
CA LEU A 41 -42.26 -22.18 -4.19
C LEU A 41 -41.63 -22.50 -2.83
N PHE A 42 -40.30 -22.57 -2.81
CA PHE A 42 -39.50 -22.62 -1.60
C PHE A 42 -38.53 -21.44 -1.63
N CYS A 43 -38.21 -20.88 -0.46
CA CYS A 43 -37.34 -19.72 -0.36
C CYS A 43 -36.06 -20.07 0.40
N LEU A 44 -35.00 -19.29 0.19
CA LEU A 44 -33.87 -19.29 1.11
C LEU A 44 -34.30 -18.60 2.39
N GLU A 45 -33.87 -19.14 3.53
CA GLU A 45 -34.19 -18.60 4.85
C GLU A 45 -32.91 -18.18 5.57
N ARG A 46 -32.93 -16.98 6.15
CA ARG A 46 -31.84 -16.45 6.95
C ARG A 46 -32.36 -15.43 7.95
N SER A 47 -32.10 -15.65 9.24
CA SER A 47 -32.44 -14.71 10.30
C SER A 47 -31.33 -13.69 10.55
N LEU A 48 -31.66 -12.64 11.31
CA LEU A 48 -30.81 -11.45 11.54
C LEU A 48 -29.41 -11.74 12.13
N ASN A 49 -29.14 -12.95 12.63
CA ASN A 49 -27.85 -13.32 13.24
C ASN A 49 -27.22 -14.57 12.63
N ASP A 50 -27.82 -15.14 11.58
CA ASP A 50 -27.32 -16.37 11.00
C ASP A 50 -26.15 -16.08 10.06
N SER A 51 -25.07 -16.84 10.25
CA SER A 51 -23.87 -16.71 9.42
C SER A 51 -24.09 -17.23 8.00
N MET A 52 -25.03 -18.16 7.81
CA MET A 52 -25.37 -18.79 6.54
C MET A 52 -26.89 -18.82 6.36
N PHE A 53 -27.31 -18.85 5.11
CA PHE A 53 -28.70 -19.15 4.78
C PHE A 53 -28.90 -20.66 4.76
N VAL A 54 -30.14 -21.09 4.95
CA VAL A 54 -30.59 -22.47 4.73
C VAL A 54 -31.62 -22.50 3.61
N LYS A 55 -31.83 -23.66 3.01
CA LYS A 55 -32.97 -23.86 2.12
C LYS A 55 -34.21 -24.04 2.98
N GLY A 56 -35.21 -23.19 2.80
CA GLY A 56 -36.49 -23.34 3.47
C GLY A 56 -37.10 -24.70 3.16
N ALA A 57 -37.49 -25.41 4.23
CA ALA A 57 -38.09 -26.74 4.16
C ALA A 57 -39.60 -26.68 3.88
N SER A 58 -40.25 -25.55 4.17
CA SER A 58 -41.68 -25.35 4.00
C SER A 58 -42.04 -24.58 2.73
N VAL A 59 -43.24 -24.85 2.21
CA VAL A 59 -43.80 -24.14 1.06
C VAL A 59 -44.03 -22.67 1.41
N CYS A 60 -43.57 -21.80 0.52
CA CYS A 60 -43.93 -20.39 0.50
C CYS A 60 -45.06 -20.16 -0.50
N GLU A 61 -46.21 -19.66 -0.06
CA GLU A 61 -47.40 -19.57 -0.93
C GLU A 61 -47.44 -18.32 -1.81
N GLU A 62 -46.66 -17.28 -1.48
CA GLU A 62 -46.76 -15.98 -2.15
C GLU A 62 -45.53 -15.65 -3.00
N GLN A 63 -44.42 -15.32 -2.35
CA GLN A 63 -43.17 -14.89 -2.97
C GLN A 63 -42.04 -14.96 -1.95
N CYS A 64 -40.80 -15.00 -2.42
CA CYS A 64 -39.62 -14.91 -1.58
C CYS A 64 -39.10 -13.48 -1.52
N PHE A 65 -38.50 -13.08 -0.39
CA PHE A 65 -37.81 -11.81 -0.26
C PHE A 65 -36.36 -11.99 0.18
N VAL A 66 -35.52 -11.03 -0.21
CA VAL A 66 -34.20 -10.80 0.36
C VAL A 66 -34.06 -9.33 0.68
N SER A 67 -33.66 -9.02 1.91
CA SER A 67 -33.49 -7.65 2.36
C SER A 67 -32.14 -7.46 3.03
N ARG A 68 -31.55 -6.27 2.85
CA ARG A 68 -30.37 -5.84 3.60
C ARG A 68 -30.68 -4.55 4.35
N ASP A 69 -30.39 -4.55 5.64
CA ASP A 69 -30.50 -3.35 6.47
C ASP A 69 -29.37 -2.36 6.13
N ASN A 70 -29.74 -1.10 5.88
CA ASN A 70 -28.81 -0.05 5.43
C ASN A 70 -27.81 0.38 6.52
N LEU A 71 -28.15 0.23 7.80
CA LEU A 71 -27.34 0.69 8.92
C LEU A 71 -26.38 -0.40 9.39
N THR A 72 -26.91 -1.60 9.62
CA THR A 72 -26.19 -2.75 10.17
C THR A 72 -25.56 -3.61 9.09
N GLY A 73 -26.17 -3.67 7.90
CA GLY A 73 -25.73 -4.52 6.81
C GLY A 73 -26.22 -5.97 6.87
N TYR A 74 -26.99 -6.32 7.91
CA TYR A 74 -27.55 -7.68 8.05
C TYR A 74 -28.49 -8.02 6.91
N VAL A 75 -28.45 -9.28 6.51
CA VAL A 75 -29.28 -9.83 5.43
C VAL A 75 -30.32 -10.73 6.05
N THR A 76 -31.57 -10.53 5.64
CA THR A 76 -32.67 -11.43 5.94
C THR A 76 -33.25 -11.97 4.65
N GLN A 77 -33.59 -13.26 4.67
CA GLN A 77 -34.17 -13.98 3.56
C GLN A 77 -35.33 -14.80 4.09
N GLY A 78 -36.42 -14.88 3.34
CA GLY A 78 -37.53 -15.73 3.71
C GLY A 78 -38.71 -15.66 2.77
N CYS A 79 -39.81 -16.26 3.21
CA CYS A 79 -41.10 -16.21 2.54
C CYS A 79 -41.87 -14.93 2.89
N GLY A 80 -42.64 -14.43 1.92
CA GLY A 80 -43.51 -13.27 2.05
C GLY A 80 -42.98 -12.05 1.30
N SER A 81 -43.60 -10.92 1.59
CA SER A 81 -43.27 -9.64 0.96
C SER A 81 -42.18 -8.90 1.72
N CYS A 82 -41.55 -7.94 1.03
CA CYS A 82 -40.53 -7.08 1.60
C CYS A 82 -41.05 -6.34 2.84
N PRO A 83 -40.22 -6.20 3.89
CA PRO A 83 -40.56 -5.37 5.04
C PRO A 83 -40.84 -3.93 4.58
N THR A 84 -41.86 -3.28 5.13
CA THR A 84 -42.21 -1.88 4.83
C THR A 84 -41.27 -0.85 5.46
N ASN A 85 -40.11 -1.28 5.97
CA ASN A 85 -39.13 -0.39 6.60
C ASN A 85 -38.24 0.29 5.55
N ASP A 86 -38.28 1.63 5.53
CA ASP A 86 -37.44 2.50 4.68
C ASP A 86 -35.92 2.32 4.91
N THR A 87 -35.52 1.67 6.01
CA THR A 87 -34.11 1.41 6.33
C THR A 87 -33.53 0.20 5.59
N THR A 88 -34.31 -0.50 4.77
CA THR A 88 -33.85 -1.72 4.09
C THR A 88 -33.85 -1.54 2.57
N VAL A 89 -32.91 -2.22 1.89
CA VAL A 89 -33.03 -2.49 0.45
C VAL A 89 -33.56 -3.90 0.32
N CYS A 90 -34.69 -4.06 -0.33
CA CYS A 90 -35.36 -5.35 -0.43
C CYS A 90 -35.78 -5.66 -1.87
N GLN A 91 -35.72 -6.95 -2.22
CA GLN A 91 -36.20 -7.46 -3.50
C GLN A 91 -37.06 -8.71 -3.27
N GLU A 92 -38.08 -8.84 -4.12
CA GLU A 92 -39.04 -9.94 -4.12
C GLU A 92 -38.90 -10.76 -5.40
N CYS A 93 -39.21 -12.05 -5.34
CA CYS A 93 -39.21 -12.93 -6.51
C CYS A 93 -40.11 -14.16 -6.30
N LYS A 94 -40.48 -14.84 -7.40
CA LYS A 94 -41.49 -15.92 -7.42
C LYS A 94 -40.96 -17.25 -7.94
N GLU A 95 -39.64 -17.40 -8.01
CA GLU A 95 -38.97 -18.63 -8.44
C GLU A 95 -38.41 -19.37 -7.23
N VAL A 96 -38.25 -20.69 -7.33
CA VAL A 96 -37.70 -21.51 -6.24
C VAL A 96 -36.28 -21.05 -5.87
N TYR A 97 -36.04 -20.80 -4.58
CA TYR A 97 -34.78 -20.31 -4.01
C TYR A 97 -34.22 -19.03 -4.67
N CYS A 98 -35.10 -18.20 -5.19
CA CYS A 98 -34.71 -17.04 -5.99
C CYS A 98 -34.14 -15.87 -5.18
N ASN A 99 -34.33 -15.84 -3.86
CA ASN A 99 -34.02 -14.70 -3.01
C ASN A 99 -32.56 -14.70 -2.53
N GLU A 100 -31.60 -14.85 -3.45
CA GLU A 100 -30.17 -14.84 -3.15
C GLU A 100 -29.68 -13.47 -2.63
N GLU A 101 -28.67 -13.49 -1.74
CA GLU A 101 -28.01 -12.26 -1.26
C GLU A 101 -27.42 -11.40 -2.40
N SER A 102 -27.07 -12.05 -3.54
CA SER A 102 -26.54 -11.40 -4.75
C SER A 102 -27.49 -10.35 -5.35
N LYS A 103 -28.78 -10.45 -5.04
CA LYS A 103 -29.82 -9.55 -5.55
C LYS A 103 -29.85 -8.20 -4.84
N VAL A 104 -29.29 -8.09 -3.64
CA VAL A 104 -29.20 -6.82 -2.90
C VAL A 104 -27.79 -6.24 -2.96
N TYR A 105 -27.70 -4.90 -2.89
CA TYR A 105 -26.41 -4.23 -2.88
C TYR A 105 -25.51 -4.68 -1.73
N LYS A 106 -24.21 -4.77 -2.00
CA LYS A 106 -23.16 -4.92 -0.99
C LYS A 106 -22.82 -3.56 -0.40
N HIS A 107 -22.41 -3.55 0.86
CA HIS A 107 -21.97 -2.34 1.55
C HIS A 107 -20.45 -2.33 1.69
N CYS A 108 -19.85 -1.16 1.47
CA CYS A 108 -18.44 -0.88 1.75
C CYS A 108 -18.33 0.30 2.72
N LEU A 109 -17.23 0.36 3.44
CA LEU A 109 -16.91 1.47 4.35
C LEU A 109 -16.36 2.67 3.57
N THR A 110 -16.60 3.87 4.10
CA THR A 110 -16.03 5.15 3.64
C THR A 110 -15.21 5.81 4.76
N ASP A 111 -14.48 6.89 4.43
CA ASP A 111 -13.48 7.55 5.29
C ASP A 111 -13.99 7.98 6.69
N ASN A 112 -15.30 8.15 6.88
CA ASN A 112 -15.92 8.58 8.15
C ASN A 112 -16.72 7.46 8.84
N ASN A 113 -16.34 6.20 8.64
CA ASN A 113 -17.17 5.03 9.00
C ASN A 113 -18.57 5.06 8.38
N GLY A 114 -18.73 5.84 7.31
CA GLY A 114 -19.94 5.85 6.51
C GLY A 114 -20.04 4.59 5.68
N ILE A 115 -21.19 4.41 5.04
CA ILE A 115 -21.48 3.26 4.18
C ILE A 115 -21.80 3.77 2.79
N CYS A 116 -21.19 3.16 1.78
CA CYS A 116 -21.64 3.28 0.40
C CYS A 116 -22.18 1.94 -0.08
N LYS A 117 -23.11 1.98 -1.05
CA LYS A 117 -23.72 0.79 -1.66
C LYS A 117 -23.09 0.54 -3.02
N THR A 118 -22.82 -0.73 -3.33
CA THR A 118 -22.24 -1.17 -4.61
C THR A 118 -22.88 -2.48 -5.05
N PRO A 119 -22.97 -2.81 -6.36
CA PRO A 119 -23.47 -4.11 -6.82
C PRO A 119 -22.78 -5.27 -6.08
N PHE A 120 -23.47 -6.39 -5.91
CA PHE A 120 -22.94 -7.49 -5.08
C PHE A 120 -21.55 -7.97 -5.52
N ASP A 121 -21.33 -8.06 -6.83
CA ASP A 121 -20.05 -8.50 -7.41
C ASP A 121 -19.00 -7.39 -7.52
N ALA A 122 -19.38 -6.12 -7.30
CA ALA A 122 -18.44 -5.00 -7.38
C ALA A 122 -17.59 -4.91 -6.11
N PRO A 123 -16.28 -4.65 -6.20
CA PRO A 123 -15.41 -4.65 -5.03
C PRO A 123 -15.66 -3.47 -4.09
N CYS A 124 -15.17 -3.61 -2.87
CA CYS A 124 -14.83 -2.48 -1.99
C CYS A 124 -13.34 -2.20 -2.14
N TYR A 125 -12.92 -0.94 -2.00
CA TYR A 125 -11.50 -0.59 -2.06
C TYR A 125 -11.00 0.10 -0.79
N LEU A 126 -9.69 -0.04 -0.57
CA LEU A 126 -8.87 0.89 0.19
C LEU A 126 -7.76 1.43 -0.69
N TRP A 127 -7.37 2.68 -0.52
CA TRP A 127 -6.31 3.31 -1.31
C TRP A 127 -5.45 4.24 -0.46
N ARG A 128 -4.13 4.12 -0.58
CA ARG A 128 -3.19 5.07 0.01
C ARG A 128 -2.97 6.28 -0.91
N THR A 129 -3.41 7.46 -0.47
CA THR A 129 -3.31 8.72 -1.22
C THR A 129 -1.87 9.21 -1.36
N PRO A 130 -1.60 10.16 -2.27
CA PRO A 130 -0.28 10.83 -2.39
C PRO A 130 0.21 11.52 -1.11
N THR A 131 -0.66 11.78 -0.13
CA THR A 131 -0.31 12.35 1.18
C THR A 131 -0.19 11.29 2.28
N ASN A 132 -0.16 10.00 1.92
CA ASN A 132 -0.16 8.85 2.83
C ASN A 132 -1.40 8.68 3.69
N GLU A 133 -2.53 9.28 3.34
CA GLU A 133 -3.82 8.98 3.96
C GLU A 133 -4.36 7.67 3.40
N VAL A 134 -5.14 6.92 4.20
CA VAL A 134 -5.87 5.75 3.72
C VAL A 134 -7.31 6.18 3.45
N LYS A 135 -7.76 6.02 2.21
CA LYS A 135 -9.13 6.26 1.78
C LYS A 135 -9.86 4.96 1.47
N LYS A 136 -11.17 4.97 1.62
CA LYS A 136 -12.05 3.81 1.47
C LYS A 136 -13.25 4.14 0.58
N GLY A 137 -13.76 3.15 -0.12
CA GLY A 137 -14.99 3.34 -0.88
C GLY A 137 -15.50 2.10 -1.60
N CYS A 138 -16.41 2.36 -2.54
CA CYS A 138 -17.14 1.38 -3.32
C CYS A 138 -16.63 1.32 -4.77
N GLY A 139 -16.71 0.14 -5.35
CA GLY A 139 -16.37 -0.12 -6.74
C GLY A 139 -14.89 -0.38 -6.94
N ILE A 140 -14.49 -0.26 -8.20
CA ILE A 140 -13.15 -0.58 -8.68
C ILE A 140 -12.16 0.46 -8.16
N CYS A 141 -10.96 0.00 -7.87
CA CYS A 141 -9.87 0.84 -7.44
C CYS A 141 -9.56 1.99 -8.40
N PRO A 142 -9.42 3.21 -7.86
CA PRO A 142 -9.05 4.36 -8.68
C PRO A 142 -7.55 4.43 -9.02
N PHE A 143 -6.69 3.72 -8.27
CA PHE A 143 -5.22 3.79 -8.40
C PHE A 143 -4.54 2.45 -8.08
N PHE A 144 -3.29 2.27 -8.50
CA PHE A 144 -2.48 1.06 -8.29
C PHE A 144 -2.01 0.85 -6.83
N THR A 145 -2.03 1.89 -5.97
CA THR A 145 -1.71 1.77 -4.52
C THR A 145 -2.94 1.40 -3.69
N CYS A 146 -3.86 0.66 -4.30
CA CYS A 146 -5.09 0.25 -3.67
C CYS A 146 -5.10 -1.26 -3.37
N LYS A 147 -6.07 -1.66 -2.56
CA LYS A 147 -6.45 -3.05 -2.35
C LYS A 147 -7.96 -3.17 -2.53
N GLU A 148 -8.38 -4.17 -3.30
CA GLU A 148 -9.79 -4.54 -3.45
C GLU A 148 -10.13 -5.72 -2.57
N CYS A 149 -11.40 -5.79 -2.17
CA CYS A 149 -11.96 -6.96 -1.49
C CYS A 149 -13.45 -7.10 -1.84
N ASN A 150 -13.95 -8.33 -1.83
CA ASN A 150 -15.26 -8.65 -2.42
C ASN A 150 -16.36 -8.98 -1.40
N THR A 151 -16.06 -9.05 -0.11
CA THR A 151 -17.05 -9.38 0.91
C THR A 151 -17.65 -8.13 1.57
N HIS A 152 -18.78 -8.29 2.25
CA HIS A 152 -19.47 -7.18 2.91
C HIS A 152 -18.55 -6.45 3.90
N ARG A 153 -18.40 -5.13 3.75
CA ARG A 153 -17.58 -4.25 4.61
C ARG A 153 -16.15 -4.76 4.85
N CYS A 154 -15.61 -5.48 3.88
CA CYS A 154 -14.27 -6.07 3.95
C CYS A 154 -13.15 -5.03 4.05
N ASN A 155 -13.42 -3.79 3.64
CA ASN A 155 -12.45 -2.70 3.63
C ASN A 155 -12.31 -2.01 5.00
N ASN A 156 -12.30 -2.81 6.08
CA ASN A 156 -12.23 -2.34 7.46
C ASN A 156 -10.81 -2.02 7.92
N GLU A 157 -9.78 -2.52 7.22
CA GLU A 157 -8.37 -2.23 7.48
C GLU A 157 -8.13 -0.71 7.61
N THR A 158 -7.36 -0.31 8.62
CA THR A 158 -6.95 1.08 8.84
C THR A 158 -5.51 1.33 8.41
N GLU A 159 -4.72 0.27 8.33
CA GLU A 159 -3.32 0.32 7.94
C GLU A 159 -3.14 -0.41 6.62
N LEU A 160 -2.81 0.35 5.57
CA LEU A 160 -2.29 -0.22 4.33
C LEU A 160 -0.76 -0.24 4.37
N PRO A 161 -0.09 -1.10 3.59
CA PRO A 161 1.34 -0.92 3.34
C PRO A 161 1.60 0.45 2.71
N PHE A 162 2.83 0.94 2.85
CA PHE A 162 3.33 2.04 2.04
C PHE A 162 3.77 1.50 0.68
N TYR A 163 3.96 2.40 -0.29
CA TYR A 163 4.31 2.01 -1.64
C TYR A 163 5.47 2.85 -2.16
N CYS A 164 6.46 2.20 -2.75
CA CYS A 164 7.53 2.84 -3.51
C CYS A 164 7.43 2.41 -4.97
N PHE A 165 7.59 3.32 -5.92
CA PHE A 165 7.60 2.93 -7.34
C PHE A 165 8.94 2.36 -7.73
N GLY A 166 8.88 1.40 -8.64
CA GLY A 166 9.98 0.85 -9.39
C GLY A 166 9.91 1.25 -10.87
N PHE A 167 10.75 0.58 -11.65
CA PHE A 167 10.85 0.77 -13.09
C PHE A 167 9.51 0.53 -13.81
N MET A 168 9.19 1.34 -14.82
CA MET A 168 7.97 1.23 -15.64
C MET A 168 6.66 1.20 -14.83
N ALA A 169 6.54 2.05 -13.81
CA ALA A 169 5.36 2.12 -12.93
C ALA A 169 5.03 0.81 -12.18
N SER A 170 6.00 -0.09 -12.05
CA SER A 170 5.93 -1.13 -11.01
C SER A 170 5.93 -0.46 -9.63
N TYR A 171 5.40 -1.15 -8.62
CA TYR A 171 5.43 -0.69 -7.25
C TYR A 171 5.79 -1.83 -6.31
N LYS A 172 6.32 -1.47 -5.15
CA LYS A 172 6.67 -2.39 -4.06
C LYS A 172 5.95 -1.95 -2.80
N GLU A 173 5.33 -2.91 -2.12
CA GLU A 173 4.77 -2.71 -0.79
C GLU A 173 5.89 -2.62 0.25
N CYS A 174 5.77 -1.65 1.16
CA CYS A 174 6.76 -1.29 2.15
C CYS A 174 6.12 -1.18 3.53
N SER A 175 6.85 -1.53 4.57
CA SER A 175 6.44 -1.34 5.97
C SER A 175 6.55 0.12 6.42
N GLU A 176 7.38 0.92 5.74
CA GLU A 176 7.64 2.32 6.06
C GLU A 176 7.39 3.23 4.85
N SER A 177 7.09 4.51 5.12
CA SER A 177 6.83 5.52 4.09
C SER A 177 8.07 6.04 3.36
N ILE A 178 9.24 5.53 3.74
CA ILE A 178 10.53 5.95 3.20
C ILE A 178 10.81 5.11 1.96
N CYS A 179 11.16 5.79 0.87
CA CYS A 179 11.61 5.17 -0.37
C CYS A 179 12.98 5.72 -0.75
N TYR A 180 13.76 4.93 -1.47
CA TYR A 180 14.96 5.44 -2.12
C TYR A 180 14.97 5.14 -3.62
N ILE A 181 15.76 5.95 -4.33
CA ILE A 181 16.13 5.77 -5.72
C ILE A 181 17.64 5.94 -5.84
N ALA A 182 18.29 4.96 -6.48
CA ALA A 182 19.72 4.91 -6.70
C ALA A 182 20.02 4.89 -8.20
N LYS A 183 20.96 5.73 -8.62
CA LYS A 183 21.46 5.76 -10.00
C LYS A 183 22.71 4.90 -10.12
N ILE A 184 22.63 3.90 -10.99
CA ILE A 184 23.71 2.98 -11.32
C ILE A 184 24.28 3.39 -12.68
N GLU A 185 25.56 3.75 -12.70
CA GLU A 185 26.29 4.05 -13.93
C GLU A 185 27.44 3.05 -14.11
N GLU A 186 27.39 2.25 -15.17
CA GLU A 186 28.47 1.31 -15.48
C GLU A 186 28.97 1.46 -16.92
N LYS A 187 30.29 1.31 -17.09
CA LYS A 187 30.93 1.26 -18.41
C LYS A 187 31.23 -0.18 -18.77
N ILE A 188 30.75 -0.61 -19.94
CA ILE A 188 31.07 -1.91 -20.52
C ILE A 188 31.67 -1.66 -21.90
N GLY A 189 33.00 -1.72 -21.99
CA GLY A 189 33.73 -1.22 -23.14
C GLY A 189 33.45 0.27 -23.36
N ASP A 190 33.05 0.64 -24.57
CA ASP A 190 32.71 2.01 -24.95
C ASP A 190 31.25 2.40 -24.59
N LYS A 191 30.42 1.43 -24.19
CA LYS A 191 29.02 1.69 -23.85
C LYS A 191 28.90 2.12 -22.39
N LYS A 192 28.26 3.27 -22.17
CA LYS A 192 27.78 3.70 -20.85
C LYS A 192 26.34 3.22 -20.67
N ILE A 193 26.08 2.56 -19.56
CA ILE A 193 24.75 2.10 -19.18
C ILE A 193 24.35 2.86 -17.91
N GLN A 194 23.16 3.46 -17.96
CA GLN A 194 22.55 4.13 -16.83
C GLN A 194 21.25 3.41 -16.49
N GLN A 195 21.09 3.03 -15.23
CA GLN A 195 19.90 2.38 -14.71
C GLN A 195 19.52 3.01 -13.37
N TYR A 196 18.22 3.05 -13.09
CA TYR A 196 17.70 3.44 -11.79
C TYR A 196 17.23 2.18 -11.05
N HIS A 197 17.58 2.11 -9.78
CA HIS A 197 17.08 1.11 -8.86
C HIS A 197 16.27 1.79 -7.77
N TYR A 198 15.18 1.15 -7.37
CA TYR A 198 14.18 1.70 -6.48
C TYR A 198 13.84 0.66 -5.42
N ASP A 199 13.75 1.08 -4.16
CA ASP A 199 13.32 0.20 -3.09
C ASP A 199 12.76 0.98 -1.89
N CYS A 200 12.20 0.24 -0.94
CA CYS A 200 11.78 0.70 0.36
C CYS A 200 12.98 1.08 1.23
N GLY A 201 12.76 2.03 2.13
CA GLY A 201 13.71 2.43 3.16
C GLY A 201 14.68 3.52 2.72
N LYS A 202 15.73 3.69 3.54
CA LYS A 202 16.77 4.70 3.34
C LYS A 202 17.81 4.21 2.35
N CYS A 203 18.63 5.14 1.87
CA CYS A 203 19.73 4.80 1.00
C CYS A 203 20.72 3.88 1.75
N PRO A 204 21.01 2.68 1.22
CA PRO A 204 21.89 1.74 1.89
C PRO A 204 23.33 2.26 1.95
N SER A 205 24.03 1.92 3.03
CA SER A 205 25.44 2.29 3.27
C SER A 205 26.43 1.32 2.65
N ASP A 206 26.01 0.08 2.39
CA ASP A 206 26.89 -1.06 2.10
C ASP A 206 26.54 -1.70 0.73
N ILE A 207 26.82 -2.99 0.57
CA ILE A 207 26.61 -3.69 -0.71
C ILE A 207 25.10 -3.95 -0.94
N LEU A 208 24.61 -3.63 -2.13
CA LEU A 208 23.31 -4.08 -2.62
C LEU A 208 23.47 -5.35 -3.48
N ASP A 209 22.68 -6.37 -3.15
CA ASP A 209 22.50 -7.51 -4.04
C ASP A 209 21.31 -7.25 -4.98
N LEU A 210 21.60 -7.02 -6.25
CA LEU A 210 20.60 -6.79 -7.31
C LEU A 210 20.31 -8.05 -8.13
N SER A 211 20.79 -9.21 -7.69
CA SER A 211 20.64 -10.49 -8.40
C SER A 211 19.18 -10.87 -8.68
N ALA A 212 18.26 -10.48 -7.79
CA ALA A 212 16.82 -10.72 -7.95
C ALA A 212 16.15 -9.83 -9.03
N TYR A 213 16.74 -8.68 -9.36
CA TYR A 213 16.13 -7.67 -10.23
C TYR A 213 16.59 -7.76 -11.69
N ILE A 214 17.73 -8.41 -11.94
CA ILE A 214 18.32 -8.49 -13.28
C ILE A 214 17.85 -9.76 -13.97
N LYS A 215 16.73 -9.66 -14.68
CA LYS A 215 16.27 -10.70 -15.61
C LYS A 215 16.91 -10.52 -16.98
N THR A 216 18.24 -10.57 -17.07
CA THR A 216 18.95 -10.60 -18.37
C THR A 216 19.47 -12.01 -18.63
N LYS A 217 19.39 -12.46 -19.90
CA LYS A 217 19.94 -13.76 -20.32
C LYS A 217 21.47 -13.74 -20.45
N GLU A 218 22.11 -12.57 -20.32
CA GLU A 218 23.57 -12.43 -20.38
C GLU A 218 24.19 -12.61 -18.99
N THR A 219 24.82 -13.77 -18.78
CA THR A 219 25.47 -14.18 -17.53
C THR A 219 26.59 -13.24 -17.06
N THR A 220 27.24 -12.52 -17.99
CA THR A 220 28.25 -11.49 -17.72
C THR A 220 27.67 -10.24 -17.06
N PHE A 221 26.44 -9.86 -17.40
CA PHE A 221 25.73 -8.74 -16.76
C PHE A 221 25.26 -9.10 -15.36
N ALA A 222 24.60 -10.24 -15.20
CA ALA A 222 24.05 -10.66 -13.91
C ALA A 222 25.13 -10.80 -12.82
N ASN A 223 26.34 -11.26 -13.16
CA ASN A 223 27.41 -11.45 -12.19
C ASN A 223 28.09 -10.15 -11.73
N LYS A 224 28.10 -9.09 -12.54
CA LYS A 224 28.68 -7.79 -12.15
C LYS A 224 27.82 -7.02 -11.15
N PHE A 225 26.51 -7.24 -11.19
CA PHE A 225 25.54 -6.54 -10.36
C PHE A 225 25.13 -7.32 -9.12
N LYS A 226 25.67 -8.53 -8.91
CA LYS A 226 25.41 -9.37 -7.72
C LYS A 226 25.88 -8.73 -6.41
N ASN A 227 26.81 -7.78 -6.46
CA ASN A 227 27.35 -7.10 -5.29
C ASN A 227 27.75 -5.66 -5.65
N LEU A 228 26.75 -4.80 -5.85
CA LEU A 228 27.00 -3.40 -6.14
C LEU A 228 27.30 -2.64 -4.85
N ASP A 229 28.50 -2.08 -4.80
CA ASP A 229 28.92 -1.22 -3.71
C ASP A 229 28.14 0.10 -3.77
N MET A 230 27.11 0.25 -2.94
CA MET A 230 26.28 1.47 -2.89
C MET A 230 27.09 2.68 -2.44
N SER A 231 28.22 2.44 -1.77
CA SER A 231 29.21 3.49 -1.50
C SER A 231 29.90 3.99 -2.76
N LYS A 232 29.50 3.58 -3.96
CA LYS A 232 29.95 4.18 -5.24
C LYS A 232 28.81 4.76 -6.06
N MET A 233 27.58 4.72 -5.54
CA MET A 233 26.37 5.09 -6.25
C MET A 233 25.76 6.34 -5.68
N GLN A 234 25.08 7.09 -6.55
CA GLN A 234 24.27 8.21 -6.11
C GLN A 234 22.91 7.70 -5.68
N CYS A 235 22.47 8.11 -4.50
CA CYS A 235 21.19 7.70 -3.96
C CYS A 235 20.47 8.88 -3.30
N ALA A 236 19.16 8.91 -3.50
CA ALA A 236 18.24 9.86 -2.90
C ALA A 236 17.13 9.14 -2.15
N GLU A 237 16.76 9.69 -0.99
CA GLU A 237 15.71 9.20 -0.11
C GLU A 237 14.57 10.20 -0.08
N CYS A 238 13.34 9.73 -0.07
CA CYS A 238 12.17 10.56 0.08
C CYS A 238 11.19 9.94 1.08
N SER A 239 10.34 10.76 1.66
CA SER A 239 9.36 10.36 2.66
C SER A 239 8.03 11.07 2.46
N ASN A 240 6.99 10.61 3.18
CA ASN A 240 5.70 11.28 3.31
C ASN A 240 4.84 11.37 2.04
N SER A 241 5.16 10.61 1.00
CA SER A 241 4.30 10.41 -0.16
C SER A 241 4.55 9.03 -0.75
N PRO A 242 3.51 8.24 -1.09
CA PRO A 242 3.73 7.00 -1.81
C PRO A 242 4.38 7.34 -3.15
N ALA A 243 5.33 6.51 -3.54
CA ALA A 243 5.99 6.65 -4.82
C ALA A 243 6.71 7.99 -5.04
N CYS A 244 7.20 8.60 -3.97
CA CYS A 244 7.99 9.82 -4.04
C CYS A 244 9.33 9.63 -4.80
N ASN A 245 9.76 8.39 -5.00
CA ASN A 245 11.06 8.00 -5.55
C ASN A 245 11.04 7.91 -7.09
N ALA A 246 10.59 8.96 -7.77
CA ALA A 246 10.60 9.04 -9.24
C ALA A 246 11.96 9.50 -9.82
N ASP A 247 12.22 9.20 -11.08
CA ASP A 247 13.43 9.66 -11.79
C ASP A 247 13.54 11.20 -11.76
N THR A 248 12.42 11.88 -12.03
CA THR A 248 12.35 13.35 -11.98
C THR A 248 12.60 13.91 -10.57
N TYR A 249 12.27 13.14 -9.52
CA TYR A 249 12.63 13.51 -8.16
C TYR A 249 14.14 13.41 -7.97
N PHE A 250 14.76 12.30 -8.39
CA PHE A 250 16.20 12.11 -8.31
C PHE A 250 16.99 13.18 -9.08
N GLU A 251 16.56 13.52 -10.29
CA GLU A 251 17.22 14.52 -11.15
C GLU A 251 17.17 15.94 -10.55
N LYS A 252 16.15 16.24 -9.75
CA LYS A 252 16.04 17.50 -9.00
C LYS A 252 16.88 17.51 -7.74
N GLN A 253 17.39 16.37 -7.29
CA GLN A 253 18.22 16.33 -6.10
C GLN A 253 19.60 16.92 -6.39
N MET A 254 20.10 17.68 -5.42
CA MET A 254 21.43 18.25 -5.51
C MET A 254 22.47 17.26 -4.96
N PHE A 255 23.56 17.06 -5.69
CA PHE A 255 24.71 16.27 -5.26
C PHE A 255 25.98 17.12 -5.33
N CYS A 256 26.78 17.12 -4.26
CA CYS A 256 28.05 17.84 -4.20
C CYS A 256 29.18 17.06 -4.90
N TRP A 257 30.30 17.69 -5.19
CA TRP A 257 31.56 16.96 -5.41
C TRP A 257 32.26 16.70 -4.06
N GLU A 258 32.75 15.48 -3.86
CA GLU A 258 33.50 15.03 -2.69
C GLU A 258 34.99 14.90 -3.05
N LYS A 259 35.88 15.41 -2.20
CA LYS A 259 37.34 15.24 -2.32
C LYS A 259 37.88 14.57 -1.05
N ASP A 260 38.60 13.46 -1.21
CA ASP A 260 39.38 12.85 -0.14
C ASP A 260 40.64 13.69 0.11
N VAL A 261 41.04 13.84 1.37
CA VAL A 261 42.23 14.62 1.77
C VAL A 261 43.50 14.11 1.08
N LYS A 262 43.53 12.84 0.67
CA LYS A 262 44.68 12.20 0.00
C LYS A 262 44.55 12.11 -1.53
N LYS A 263 43.44 12.55 -2.13
CA LYS A 263 43.18 12.41 -3.57
C LYS A 263 42.96 13.76 -4.22
N TRP A 264 43.66 13.99 -5.34
CA TRP A 264 43.55 15.22 -6.12
C TRP A 264 42.30 15.26 -7.00
N THR A 265 41.80 14.10 -7.42
CA THR A 265 40.62 14.02 -8.29
C THR A 265 39.35 14.04 -7.44
N PRO A 266 38.46 15.04 -7.63
CA PRO A 266 37.15 15.04 -6.97
C PRO A 266 36.28 13.93 -7.55
N THR A 267 35.48 13.32 -6.68
CA THR A 267 34.47 12.31 -7.03
C THR A 267 33.08 12.88 -6.84
N LYS A 268 32.11 12.47 -7.65
CA LYS A 268 30.72 12.92 -7.47
C LYS A 268 30.20 12.42 -6.13
N GLY A 269 29.46 13.27 -5.43
CA GLY A 269 28.87 12.98 -4.14
C GLY A 269 27.77 11.94 -4.27
N ARG A 270 27.72 11.08 -3.26
CA ARG A 270 26.93 9.84 -3.28
C ARG A 270 25.56 10.00 -2.65
N ARG A 271 25.41 11.00 -1.79
CA ARG A 271 24.17 11.35 -1.11
C ARG A 271 23.71 12.74 -1.53
N VAL A 272 22.41 12.97 -1.41
CA VAL A 272 21.82 14.28 -1.63
C VAL A 272 22.43 15.28 -0.64
N CYS A 273 22.95 16.36 -1.18
CA CYS A 273 23.29 17.55 -0.43
C CYS A 273 22.03 18.38 -0.29
N GLY A 274 21.70 18.82 0.93
CA GLY A 274 20.50 19.60 1.22
C GLY A 274 20.44 20.93 0.44
N GLU A 275 20.76 22.05 1.08
CA GLU A 275 20.59 23.37 0.44
C GLU A 275 21.85 23.96 -0.18
N SER A 276 23.05 23.44 0.15
CA SER A 276 24.28 23.97 -0.44
C SER A 276 25.43 22.97 -0.46
N CYS A 277 26.31 23.16 -1.43
CA CYS A 277 27.65 22.57 -1.46
C CYS A 277 28.63 23.55 -0.78
N PHE A 278 29.69 23.02 -0.15
CA PHE A 278 30.80 23.84 0.34
C PHE A 278 32.12 23.34 -0.21
N ILE A 279 33.07 24.26 -0.35
CA ILE A 279 34.46 23.93 -0.68
C ILE A 279 35.25 24.03 0.62
N GLY A 280 35.84 22.90 1.03
CA GLY A 280 36.84 22.87 2.10
C GLY A 280 38.23 22.84 1.49
N VAL A 281 39.07 23.82 1.83
CA VAL A 281 40.47 23.88 1.37
C VAL A 281 41.37 23.60 2.57
N ASP A 282 42.34 22.70 2.42
CA ASP A 282 43.36 22.48 3.45
C ASP A 282 44.26 23.72 3.56
N ALA A 283 44.67 24.08 4.79
CA ALA A 283 45.60 25.19 5.01
C ALA A 283 46.96 24.96 4.32
N ILE A 284 47.38 23.69 4.21
CA ILE A 284 48.57 23.28 3.49
C ILE A 284 48.38 23.50 1.98
N GLU A 285 47.20 23.19 1.43
CA GLU A 285 46.87 23.44 0.01
C GLU A 285 46.77 24.94 -0.32
N MET A 286 46.42 25.79 0.65
CA MET A 286 46.42 27.25 0.49
C MET A 286 47.82 27.89 0.58
N GLY A 287 48.89 27.09 0.67
CA GLY A 287 50.27 27.60 0.74
C GLY A 287 50.60 28.35 2.02
N LYS A 288 49.83 28.15 3.11
CA LYS A 288 50.09 28.81 4.40
C LYS A 288 50.88 27.88 5.31
N SER A 289 52.16 28.17 5.51
CA SER A 289 52.93 27.56 6.59
C SER A 289 52.36 28.02 7.93
N LEU A 290 51.78 27.12 8.71
CA LEU A 290 51.49 27.36 10.11
C LEU A 290 52.81 27.35 10.88
N TYR A 291 53.40 28.52 11.13
CA TYR A 291 54.53 28.63 12.06
C TYR A 291 54.02 28.60 13.50
N TRP A 292 54.49 27.62 14.27
CA TRP A 292 54.35 27.57 15.71
C TRP A 292 55.45 28.42 16.36
N ASN A 293 55.07 29.35 17.23
CA ASN A 293 55.99 30.02 18.17
C ASN A 293 55.68 29.51 19.59
N GLU A 294 56.73 29.36 20.40
CA GLU A 294 56.80 28.89 21.80
C GLU A 294 55.86 29.59 22.81
N LYS A 295 54.97 30.49 22.39
CA LYS A 295 53.96 31.14 23.26
C LYS A 295 52.52 30.67 23.07
N ASN A 296 52.24 29.61 22.30
CA ASN A 296 50.88 29.05 22.11
C ASN A 296 49.80 30.11 21.74
N GLN A 297 50.18 31.16 21.00
CA GLN A 297 49.23 32.14 20.48
C GLN A 297 49.26 32.17 18.96
N ILE A 298 48.13 31.85 18.34
CA ILE A 298 47.92 31.96 16.89
C ILE A 298 47.65 33.43 16.56
N HIS A 299 48.57 34.09 15.88
CA HIS A 299 48.31 35.37 15.23
C HIS A 299 47.82 35.14 13.79
N GLY A 300 46.50 35.17 13.63
CA GLY A 300 45.75 35.11 12.40
C GLY A 300 44.29 35.52 12.68
N PRO A 301 43.46 35.84 11.67
CA PRO A 301 42.12 36.40 11.89
C PRO A 301 41.29 35.48 12.80
N ARG A 302 40.82 36.03 13.93
CA ARG A 302 40.08 35.31 14.98
C ARG A 302 38.73 34.85 14.46
N TYR A 303 38.44 33.54 14.56
CA TYR A 303 37.07 33.02 14.42
C TYR A 303 36.73 32.06 15.56
N LYS A 304 35.59 32.34 16.21
CA LYS A 304 34.99 31.52 17.29
C LYS A 304 34.41 30.22 16.70
N ILE A 305 34.57 29.14 17.47
CA ILE A 305 34.25 27.76 17.13
C ILE A 305 33.06 27.30 17.98
N HIS A 306 32.08 26.62 17.38
CA HIS A 306 31.13 25.76 18.10
C HIS A 306 31.11 24.34 17.48
N PRO A 307 30.90 23.28 18.28
CA PRO A 307 31.34 21.93 17.93
C PRO A 307 30.23 21.08 17.31
N CYS A 308 30.51 20.49 16.15
CA CYS A 308 30.04 19.14 15.83
C CYS A 308 31.28 18.29 15.56
N ASN A 309 31.30 17.11 16.14
CA ASN A 309 32.50 16.34 16.44
C ASN A 309 33.33 15.99 15.19
N ARG A 310 34.66 16.19 15.35
CA ARG A 310 35.82 15.75 14.53
C ARG A 310 36.25 16.64 13.33
N LYS A 311 37.34 17.39 13.62
CA LYS A 311 38.34 18.08 12.79
C LYS A 311 37.85 19.24 11.90
N PHE A 312 38.34 20.43 12.27
CA PHE A 312 38.10 21.75 11.69
C PHE A 312 38.31 21.85 10.18
N ARG A 313 37.38 22.51 9.47
CA ARG A 313 37.51 23.00 8.09
C ARG A 313 36.92 24.41 7.99
N HIS A 314 37.56 25.29 7.23
CA HIS A 314 36.94 26.55 6.79
C HIS A 314 35.85 26.23 5.75
N ILE A 315 34.69 26.88 5.87
CA ILE A 315 33.50 26.65 5.02
C ILE A 315 33.30 27.88 4.13
N MET A 316 33.44 27.74 2.81
CA MET A 316 32.89 28.69 1.84
C MET A 316 31.58 28.12 1.28
N ARG A 317 30.49 28.90 1.35
CA ARG A 317 29.24 28.61 0.64
C ARG A 317 29.30 29.21 -0.76
N CYS A 318 29.04 28.43 -1.79
CA CYS A 318 28.83 28.95 -3.14
C CYS A 318 27.36 28.70 -3.54
N ASN A 319 26.72 29.73 -4.10
CA ASN A 319 25.35 29.66 -4.60
C ASN A 319 25.38 29.24 -6.08
N VAL A 320 24.45 28.37 -6.49
CA VAL A 320 24.56 27.52 -7.70
C VAL A 320 24.53 28.29 -9.03
N ASN A 321 24.35 29.62 -9.03
CA ASN A 321 24.27 30.44 -10.24
C ASN A 321 25.32 31.57 -10.37
N CYS A 322 26.42 31.56 -9.61
CA CYS A 322 27.47 32.58 -9.75
C CYS A 322 28.87 31.99 -9.98
N ASN A 323 29.55 32.48 -11.03
CA ASN A 323 30.99 32.24 -11.30
C ASN A 323 31.94 32.94 -10.29
N TYR A 324 31.41 33.43 -9.17
CA TYR A 324 32.19 34.06 -8.09
C TYR A 324 31.69 33.54 -6.73
N CYS A 325 32.59 32.92 -5.95
CA CYS A 325 32.34 32.61 -4.55
C CYS A 325 32.69 33.83 -3.69
N HIS A 326 31.71 34.38 -2.98
CA HIS A 326 31.96 35.40 -1.96
C HIS A 326 32.30 34.74 -0.62
N ILE A 327 33.34 35.25 0.06
CA ILE A 327 33.55 34.99 1.49
C ILE A 327 32.45 35.72 2.25
N MET A 328 31.34 35.04 2.52
CA MET A 328 30.25 35.57 3.33
C MET A 328 30.52 35.28 4.82
N HIS A 329 30.79 36.33 5.59
CA HIS A 329 30.68 36.27 7.04
C HIS A 329 29.21 36.43 7.43
N ARG A 330 28.54 35.33 7.77
CA ARG A 330 27.21 35.38 8.38
C ARG A 330 27.32 34.97 9.85
N ILE A 331 27.22 35.94 10.75
CA ILE A 331 26.97 35.70 12.17
C ILE A 331 25.47 35.51 12.30
N SER A 332 25.02 34.29 12.56
CA SER A 332 23.65 34.03 13.01
C SER A 332 23.67 33.99 14.54
N ILE A 333 23.05 35.00 15.16
CA ILE A 333 22.79 35.04 16.59
C ILE A 333 21.43 34.37 16.79
N ASN A 334 21.42 33.13 17.28
CA ASN A 334 20.22 32.57 17.88
C ASN A 334 20.26 32.84 19.39
N ASN A 335 19.43 33.79 19.82
CA ASN A 335 19.11 33.98 21.22
C ASN A 335 18.23 32.82 21.69
N TYR A 336 18.77 31.94 22.52
CA TYR A 336 17.95 31.14 23.43
C TYR A 336 18.07 31.75 24.82
N THR A 337 17.01 32.42 25.26
CA THR A 337 16.75 32.73 26.67
C THR A 337 16.41 31.46 27.43
N LYS A 338 16.82 31.45 28.71
CA LYS A 338 16.71 30.39 29.72
C LYS A 338 15.37 29.70 29.83
#